data_AF-A0A2D4G8C0-F1
#
_entry.id   AF-A0A2D4G8C0-F1
#
_cell.length_a   1.000
_cell.length_b   1.000
_cell.length_c   1.000
_cell.angle_alpha   90.00
_cell.angle_beta   90.00
_cell.angle_gamma   90.00
#
_symmetry.space_group_name_H-M   'P 1'
#
loop_
_entity.id
_entity.type
_entity.pdbx_description
1 polymer ?
#
loop_
_entity_poly.entity_id
_entity_poly.type
_entity_poly.pdbx_seq_one_letter_code
_entity_poly.pdbx_strand_id
1 'polypeptide(L)'
;PCLARSFSCEEDYIYENIENELYFFTSQERQSIIRYWLENLRAKQGEVLHNIHFLEGQPIIPELAARAILQQVFPIHEQRILNRLMKSWVQAICEAQPLDEICDYFGVKIAMYFAWLGFYTSAMVYPAVFGSLLYTFTENDQTSRDICSVMFAIFNVIWSTLFLEEWKRRGAEFAYKWGTLDTPTESIEEPRPQFR
;
A
#
# COMPACT_ATOMS: atom_id res chain seq x y z
N PRO A 1 -17.58 -1.34 19.19
CA PRO A 1 -17.19 -1.65 17.80
C PRO A 1 -17.11 -0.35 16.97
N CYS A 2 -15.89 0.09 16.64
CA CYS A 2 -15.69 1.22 15.74
C CYS A 2 -16.07 0.76 14.32
N LEU A 3 -17.13 1.34 13.76
CA LEU A 3 -17.55 1.13 12.37
C LEU A 3 -16.70 2.04 11.47
N ALA A 4 -16.13 1.49 10.40
CA ALA A 4 -15.54 2.28 9.34
C ALA A 4 -16.67 3.02 8.58
N ARG A 5 -16.55 4.34 8.43
CA ARG A 5 -17.52 5.19 7.73
C ARG A 5 -16.78 6.22 6.88
N SER A 6 -17.31 6.53 5.70
CA SER A 6 -16.79 7.60 4.85
C SER A 6 -16.88 8.94 5.56
N PHE A 7 -15.79 9.69 5.56
CA PHE A 7 -15.72 11.02 6.18
C PHE A 7 -16.75 11.99 5.56
N SER A 8 -17.46 12.72 6.41
CA SER A 8 -18.38 13.78 6.02
C SER A 8 -18.22 14.97 6.97
N CYS A 9 -18.08 16.17 6.41
CA CYS A 9 -17.98 17.41 7.19
C CYS A 9 -19.26 17.73 7.97
N GLU A 10 -20.41 17.21 7.55
CA GLU A 10 -21.70 17.43 8.23
C GLU A 10 -21.82 16.65 9.54
N GLU A 11 -21.07 15.56 9.67
CA GLU A 11 -21.09 14.65 10.82
C GLU A 11 -19.69 14.49 11.42
N ASP A 12 -18.83 15.51 11.35
CA ASP A 12 -17.43 15.43 11.76
C ASP A 12 -17.22 15.06 13.25
N TYR A 13 -18.16 15.47 14.10
CA TYR A 13 -18.16 15.19 15.55
C TYR A 13 -18.24 13.71 15.93
N ILE A 14 -18.53 12.80 14.98
CA ILE A 14 -18.59 11.35 15.25
C ILE A 14 -17.22 10.68 15.12
N TYR A 15 -16.23 11.35 14.52
CA TYR A 15 -14.92 10.78 14.24
C TYR A 15 -13.98 10.94 15.43
N GLU A 16 -13.18 9.90 15.66
CA GLU A 16 -12.18 9.90 16.71
C GLU A 16 -11.09 10.96 16.43
N ASN A 17 -10.65 11.66 17.47
CA ASN A 17 -9.57 12.66 17.41
C ASN A 17 -9.84 13.88 16.50
N ILE A 18 -11.10 14.17 16.16
CA ILE A 18 -11.47 15.36 15.36
C ILE A 18 -11.03 16.68 15.99
N GLU A 19 -10.95 16.74 17.34
CA GLU A 19 -10.50 17.93 18.08
C GLU A 19 -9.05 18.31 17.78
N ASN A 20 -8.25 17.37 17.26
CA ASN A 20 -6.84 17.59 17.01
C ASN A 20 -6.57 17.74 15.51
N GLU A 21 -6.85 18.93 14.97
CA GLU A 21 -6.68 19.27 13.54
C GLU A 21 -5.28 18.90 12.99
N LEU A 22 -4.25 18.95 13.83
CA LEU A 22 -2.88 18.65 13.46
C LEU A 22 -2.63 17.15 13.22
N TYR A 23 -3.38 16.26 13.88
CA TYR A 23 -3.18 14.81 13.80
C TYR A 23 -4.39 14.05 13.24
N PHE A 24 -5.53 14.73 13.05
CA PHE A 24 -6.73 14.11 12.50
C PHE A 24 -6.49 13.54 11.09
N PHE A 25 -5.87 14.34 10.22
CA PHE A 25 -5.35 13.85 8.94
C PHE A 25 -3.84 13.65 9.03
N THR A 26 -3.39 12.46 8.63
CA THR A 26 -1.98 12.14 8.46
C THR A 26 -1.35 13.03 7.36
N SER A 27 -0.03 13.18 7.42
CA SER A 27 0.74 13.89 6.38
C SER A 27 0.50 13.27 4.99
N GLN A 28 0.29 11.94 4.91
CA GLN A 28 -0.01 11.23 3.67
C GLN A 28 -1.41 11.56 3.14
N GLU A 29 -2.44 11.53 3.98
CA GLU A 29 -3.82 11.85 3.57
C GLU A 29 -3.92 13.29 3.08
N ARG A 30 -3.30 14.25 3.78
CA ARG A 30 -3.24 15.65 3.33
C ARG A 30 -2.63 15.79 1.95
N GLN A 31 -1.51 15.10 1.70
CA GLN A 31 -0.87 15.11 0.40
C GLN A 31 -1.73 14.45 -0.68
N SER A 32 -2.46 13.38 -0.33
CA SER A 32 -3.41 12.73 -1.22
C SER A 32 -4.58 13.64 -1.58
N ILE A 33 -5.14 14.37 -0.61
CA ILE A 33 -6.21 15.35 -0.82
C ILE A 33 -5.71 16.47 -1.73
N ILE A 34 -4.55 17.07 -1.43
CA ILE A 34 -3.97 18.14 -2.27
C ILE A 34 -3.75 17.64 -3.70
N ARG A 35 -3.21 16.43 -3.85
CA ARG A 35 -3.00 15.81 -5.15
C ARG A 35 -4.31 15.62 -5.92
N TYR A 36 -5.35 15.11 -5.25
CA TYR A 36 -6.67 14.97 -5.85
C TYR A 36 -7.22 16.31 -6.36
N TRP A 37 -7.12 17.37 -5.56
CA TRP A 37 -7.54 18.71 -5.98
C TRP A 37 -6.74 19.25 -7.17
N LEU A 38 -5.41 19.03 -7.19
CA LEU A 38 -4.56 19.41 -8.31
C LEU A 38 -4.90 18.65 -9.60
N GLU A 39 -5.18 17.35 -9.50
CA GLU A 39 -5.56 16.51 -10.64
C GLU A 39 -6.98 16.83 -11.15
N ASN A 40 -7.88 17.27 -10.26
CA ASN A 40 -9.25 17.65 -10.59
C ASN A 40 -9.47 19.14 -10.89
N LEU A 41 -8.41 19.95 -10.86
CA LEU A 41 -8.47 21.34 -11.27
C LEU A 41 -8.79 21.44 -12.78
N ARG A 42 -9.94 22.03 -13.10
CA ARG A 42 -10.40 22.26 -14.48
C ARG A 42 -10.39 23.74 -14.83
N ALA A 43 -10.04 24.05 -16.07
CA ALA A 43 -10.03 25.40 -16.58
C ALA A 43 -11.45 25.95 -16.76
N LYS A 44 -11.67 27.19 -16.33
CA LYS A 44 -12.91 27.94 -16.59
C LYS A 44 -12.87 28.59 -17.96
N GLN A 45 -14.04 28.99 -18.46
CA GLN A 45 -14.17 29.62 -19.77
C GLN A 45 -13.31 30.89 -19.86
N GLY A 46 -12.41 30.94 -20.85
CA GLY A 46 -11.56 32.09 -21.12
C GLY A 46 -10.30 32.19 -20.26
N GLU A 47 -9.94 31.16 -19.48
CA GLU A 47 -8.67 31.14 -18.75
C GLU A 47 -7.47 31.02 -19.70
N VAL A 48 -6.48 31.88 -19.47
CA VAL A 48 -5.23 31.92 -20.23
C VAL A 48 -4.06 31.90 -19.26
N LEU A 49 -3.12 30.98 -19.47
CA LEU A 49 -1.85 30.96 -18.72
C LEU A 49 -0.69 30.97 -19.71
N HIS A 50 0.16 32.01 -19.66
CA HIS A 50 1.39 32.07 -20.47
C HIS A 50 1.18 31.74 -21.97
N ASN A 51 0.17 32.37 -22.60
CA ASN A 51 -0.24 32.16 -23.99
C ASN A 51 -0.90 30.80 -24.31
N ILE A 52 -1.25 30.02 -23.28
CA ILE A 52 -2.07 28.81 -23.45
C ILE A 52 -3.53 29.16 -23.23
N HIS A 53 -4.33 28.97 -24.27
CA HIS A 53 -5.78 28.98 -24.15
C HIS A 53 -6.25 27.58 -23.75
N PHE A 54 -6.89 27.49 -22.59
CA PHE A 54 -7.53 26.26 -22.16
C PHE A 54 -8.95 26.19 -22.71
N LEU A 55 -9.39 24.97 -23.04
CA LEU A 55 -10.79 24.70 -23.30
C LEU A 55 -11.55 24.63 -21.97
N GLU A 56 -12.82 25.00 -21.99
CA GLU A 56 -13.69 24.89 -20.81
C GLU A 56 -13.76 23.43 -20.33
N GLY A 57 -13.50 23.20 -19.05
CA GLY A 57 -13.51 21.86 -18.46
C GLY A 57 -12.24 21.04 -18.73
N GLN A 58 -11.18 21.61 -19.31
CA GLN A 58 -9.91 20.92 -19.53
C GLN A 58 -9.06 20.84 -18.25
N PRO A 59 -8.40 19.71 -17.95
CA PRO A 59 -7.57 19.58 -16.75
C PRO A 59 -6.27 20.39 -16.85
N ILE A 60 -6.03 21.29 -15.90
CA ILE A 60 -4.93 22.27 -15.97
C ILE A 60 -3.57 21.60 -15.76
N ILE A 61 -3.39 20.88 -14.65
CA ILE A 61 -2.08 20.31 -14.28
C ILE A 61 -1.57 19.28 -15.30
N PRO A 62 -2.40 18.32 -15.79
CA PRO A 62 -1.98 17.39 -16.84
C PRO A 62 -1.60 18.09 -18.15
N GLU A 63 -2.30 19.16 -18.54
CA GLU A 63 -1.95 19.93 -19.74
C GLU A 63 -0.63 20.67 -19.60
N LEU A 64 -0.38 21.28 -18.44
CA LEU A 64 0.90 21.93 -18.16
C LEU A 64 2.05 20.93 -18.14
N ALA A 65 1.80 19.71 -17.64
CA ALA A 65 2.77 18.63 -17.67
C ALA A 65 3.03 18.14 -19.10
N ALA A 66 1.98 17.92 -19.90
CA ALA A 66 2.10 17.49 -21.30
C ALA A 66 2.87 18.50 -22.18
N ARG A 67 2.76 19.79 -21.85
CA ARG A 67 3.47 20.89 -22.53
C ARG A 67 4.87 21.15 -21.96
N ALA A 68 5.33 20.33 -21.01
CA ALA A 68 6.62 20.46 -20.33
C ALA A 68 6.85 21.80 -19.60
N ILE A 69 5.77 22.54 -19.29
CA ILE A 69 5.85 23.73 -18.43
C ILE A 69 5.98 23.30 -16.97
N LEU A 70 5.26 22.24 -16.60
CA LEU A 70 5.39 21.58 -15.32
C LEU A 70 6.19 20.29 -15.51
N GLN A 71 7.35 20.19 -14.88
CA GLN A 71 8.20 19.00 -15.02
C GLN A 71 7.69 17.83 -14.17
N GLN A 72 7.40 18.08 -12.89
CA GLN A 72 6.97 17.05 -11.95
C GLN A 72 6.26 17.66 -10.74
N VAL A 73 5.27 16.94 -10.20
CA VAL A 73 4.62 17.23 -8.92
C VAL A 73 4.96 16.09 -7.97
N PHE A 74 5.59 16.40 -6.84
CA PHE A 74 5.94 15.40 -5.84
C PHE A 74 5.62 15.90 -4.43
N PRO A 75 5.18 14.99 -3.53
CA PRO A 75 4.97 15.33 -2.13
C PRO A 75 6.31 15.59 -1.43
N ILE A 76 6.29 16.44 -0.40
CA ILE A 76 7.47 16.73 0.43
C ILE A 76 7.50 15.76 1.62
N HIS A 77 8.66 15.19 1.91
CA HIS A 77 8.84 14.29 3.04
C HIS A 77 8.95 15.03 4.38
N GLU A 78 8.23 14.53 5.39
CA GLU A 78 8.43 14.94 6.77
C GLU A 78 9.62 14.19 7.38
N GLN A 79 10.78 14.87 7.44
CA GLN A 79 12.06 14.27 7.84
C GLN A 79 12.05 13.70 9.26
N ARG A 80 11.27 14.27 10.17
CA ARG A 80 11.20 13.81 11.57
C ARG A 80 10.62 12.39 11.66
N ILE A 81 9.51 12.13 10.97
CA ILE A 81 8.85 10.82 10.97
C ILE A 81 9.71 9.81 10.20
N LEU A 82 10.25 10.21 9.05
CA LEU A 82 11.13 9.34 8.26
C LEU A 82 12.36 8.88 9.05
N ASN A 83 13.01 9.78 9.79
CA ASN A 83 14.17 9.43 10.62
C ASN A 83 13.80 8.49 11.78
N ARG A 84 12.60 8.61 12.35
CA ARG A 84 12.10 7.69 13.37
C ARG A 84 11.89 6.31 12.76
N LEU A 85 11.18 6.24 11.63
CA LEU A 85 10.89 4.99 10.92
C LEU A 85 12.18 4.30 10.46
N MET A 86 13.16 5.05 9.98
CA MET A 86 14.46 4.49 9.60
C MET A 86 15.16 3.80 10.78
N LYS A 87 15.04 4.35 12.00
CA LYS A 87 15.64 3.76 13.21
C LYS A 87 14.85 2.56 13.72
N SER A 88 13.52 2.66 13.79
CA SER A 88 12.66 1.61 14.36
C SER A 88 12.40 0.44 13.41
N TRP A 89 12.49 0.65 12.10
CA TRP A 89 12.15 -0.38 11.11
C TRP A 89 13.37 -0.83 10.28
N VAL A 90 14.08 0.10 9.65
CA VAL A 90 15.16 -0.26 8.71
C VAL A 90 16.41 -0.77 9.43
N GLN A 91 16.74 -0.19 10.58
CA GLN A 91 17.90 -0.57 11.38
C GLN A 91 17.62 -1.71 12.37
N ALA A 92 16.34 -1.98 12.66
CA ALA A 92 15.92 -3.03 13.58
C ALA A 92 15.80 -4.38 12.86
N ILE A 93 16.92 -5.09 12.78
CA ILE A 93 16.97 -6.43 12.18
C ILE A 93 16.30 -7.41 13.16
N CYS A 94 15.32 -8.18 12.67
CA CYS A 94 14.52 -9.17 13.43
C CYS A 94 13.48 -8.61 14.43
N GLU A 95 13.18 -7.32 14.41
CA GLU A 95 11.99 -6.80 15.11
C GLU A 95 10.72 -6.91 14.23
N ALA A 96 9.56 -6.92 14.88
CA ALA A 96 8.29 -6.90 14.17
C ALA A 96 8.16 -5.57 13.40
N GLN A 97 7.77 -5.65 12.13
CA GLN A 97 7.64 -4.45 11.29
C GLN A 97 6.49 -3.56 11.79
N PRO A 98 6.71 -2.25 11.99
CA PRO A 98 5.67 -1.32 12.42
C PRO A 98 4.76 -0.95 11.23
N LEU A 99 3.90 -1.87 10.82
CA LEU A 99 3.07 -1.73 9.61
C LEU A 99 2.11 -0.54 9.66
N ASP A 100 1.59 -0.19 10.85
CA ASP A 100 0.69 0.95 11.02
C ASP A 100 1.42 2.27 10.77
N GLU A 101 2.63 2.45 11.32
CA GLU A 101 3.44 3.66 11.08
C GLU A 101 3.86 3.80 9.61
N ILE A 102 4.13 2.67 8.95
CA ILE A 102 4.40 2.65 7.50
C ILE A 102 3.15 3.05 6.73
N CYS A 103 1.97 2.59 7.14
CA CYS A 103 0.69 2.94 6.55
C CYS A 103 0.39 4.43 6.68
N ASP A 104 0.54 5.00 7.87
CA ASP A 104 0.27 6.42 8.13
C ASP A 104 1.21 7.35 7.35
N TYR A 105 2.44 6.92 7.07
CA TYR A 105 3.44 7.74 6.38
C TYR A 105 3.45 7.55 4.85
N PHE A 106 3.39 6.31 4.37
CA PHE A 106 3.50 5.97 2.94
C PHE A 106 2.15 5.63 2.28
N GLY A 107 1.12 5.38 3.09
CA GLY A 107 -0.19 4.97 2.64
C GLY A 107 -0.34 3.46 2.55
N VAL A 108 -1.60 3.04 2.43
CA VAL A 108 -2.03 1.63 2.49
C VAL A 108 -1.35 0.76 1.44
N LYS A 109 -1.18 1.25 0.21
CA LYS A 109 -0.58 0.46 -0.88
C LYS A 109 0.85 0.01 -0.56
N ILE A 110 1.66 0.91 -0.01
CA ILE A 110 3.06 0.62 0.35
C ILE A 110 3.11 -0.24 1.61
N ALA A 111 2.28 0.06 2.61
CA ALA A 111 2.20 -0.76 3.82
C ALA A 111 1.76 -2.20 3.55
N MET A 112 0.77 -2.41 2.68
CA MET A 112 0.32 -3.73 2.26
C MET A 112 1.43 -4.53 1.57
N TYR A 113 2.23 -3.87 0.73
CA TYR A 113 3.40 -4.48 0.11
C TYR A 113 4.42 -4.96 1.16
N PHE A 114 4.76 -4.11 2.13
CA PHE A 114 5.71 -4.50 3.18
C PHE A 114 5.14 -5.58 4.11
N ALA A 115 3.83 -5.54 4.42
CA ALA A 115 3.14 -6.59 5.15
C ALA A 115 3.23 -7.94 4.42
N TRP A 116 3.00 -7.94 3.10
CA TRP A 116 3.16 -9.15 2.28
C TRP A 116 4.59 -9.65 2.28
N LEU A 117 5.56 -8.75 2.13
CA LEU A 117 6.97 -9.10 2.11
C LEU A 117 7.41 -9.72 3.44
N GLY A 118 7.03 -9.14 4.58
CA GLY A 118 7.33 -9.70 5.91
C GLY A 118 6.65 -11.06 6.15
N PHE A 119 5.41 -11.20 5.68
CA PHE A 119 4.71 -12.49 5.74
C PHE A 119 5.39 -13.55 4.86
N TYR A 120 5.81 -13.18 3.65
CA TYR A 120 6.51 -14.08 2.73
C TYR A 120 7.86 -14.54 3.28
N THR A 121 8.69 -13.62 3.77
CA THR A 121 10.03 -13.95 4.30
C THR A 121 9.94 -14.82 5.56
N SER A 122 9.00 -14.56 6.45
CA SER A 122 8.75 -15.42 7.62
C SER A 122 8.21 -16.79 7.23
N ALA A 123 7.32 -16.87 6.24
CA ALA A 123 6.78 -18.15 5.75
C ALA A 123 7.82 -19.00 5.00
N MET A 124 8.83 -18.40 4.36
CA MET A 124 9.93 -19.11 3.70
C MET A 124 10.81 -19.91 4.66
N VAL A 125 10.79 -19.61 5.96
CA VAL A 125 11.51 -20.38 6.96
C VAL A 125 11.01 -21.82 7.03
N TYR A 126 9.70 -22.07 6.85
CA TYR A 126 9.16 -23.44 6.93
C TYR A 126 9.68 -24.35 5.82
N PRO A 127 9.60 -23.99 4.52
CA PRO A 127 10.20 -24.80 3.46
C PRO A 127 11.71 -24.90 3.56
N ALA A 128 12.40 -23.84 3.99
CA ALA A 128 13.86 -23.86 4.15
C ALA A 128 14.30 -24.89 5.20
N VAL A 129 13.65 -24.92 6.36
CA VAL A 129 13.94 -25.89 7.43
C VAL A 129 13.56 -27.30 6.98
N PHE A 130 12.36 -27.50 6.43
CA PHE A 130 11.91 -28.82 6.00
C PHE A 130 12.77 -29.41 4.86
N GLY A 131 13.11 -28.58 3.87
CA GLY A 131 13.99 -28.97 2.77
C GLY A 131 15.41 -29.31 3.25
N SER A 132 15.95 -28.52 4.18
CA SER A 132 17.26 -28.78 4.78
C SER A 132 17.28 -30.11 5.56
N LEU A 133 16.20 -30.42 6.29
CA LEU A 133 16.06 -31.71 6.97
C LEU A 133 15.99 -32.87 5.99
N LEU A 134 15.20 -32.78 4.92
CA LEU A 134 15.13 -33.84 3.91
C LEU A 134 16.47 -34.03 3.18
N TYR A 135 17.21 -32.95 2.94
CA TYR A 135 18.52 -33.01 2.29
C TYR A 135 19.51 -33.88 3.07
N THR A 136 19.56 -33.77 4.40
CA THR A 136 20.47 -34.60 5.23
C THR A 136 20.09 -36.08 5.23
N PHE A 137 18.80 -36.43 5.13
CA PHE A 137 18.33 -37.82 5.04
C PHE A 137 18.56 -38.46 3.67
N THR A 138 18.69 -37.64 2.63
CA THR A 138 18.79 -38.06 1.23
C THR A 138 20.13 -38.72 0.89
N GLU A 139 21.18 -38.54 1.70
CA GLU A 139 22.54 -39.00 1.38
C GLU A 139 22.72 -40.53 1.36
N ASN A 140 21.73 -41.31 1.79
CA ASN A 140 21.94 -42.72 2.12
C ASN A 140 21.60 -43.74 1.01
N ASP A 141 20.73 -43.44 0.02
CA ASP A 141 20.39 -44.37 -1.08
C ASP A 141 19.57 -43.72 -2.22
N GLN A 142 19.53 -44.32 -3.42
CA GLN A 142 18.68 -43.85 -4.54
C GLN A 142 17.18 -43.97 -4.22
N THR A 143 16.77 -45.00 -3.48
CA THR A 143 15.38 -45.17 -3.02
C THR A 143 14.96 -44.04 -2.06
N SER A 144 15.89 -43.57 -1.22
CA SER A 144 15.68 -42.45 -0.29
C SER A 144 15.41 -41.14 -1.05
N ARG A 145 16.15 -40.87 -2.13
CA ARG A 145 15.99 -39.68 -2.98
C ARG A 145 14.60 -39.55 -3.59
N ASP A 146 14.07 -40.66 -4.13
CA ASP A 146 12.76 -40.66 -4.76
C ASP A 146 11.65 -40.44 -3.74
N ILE A 147 11.75 -41.09 -2.57
CA ILE A 147 10.80 -40.91 -1.46
C ILE A 147 10.87 -39.47 -0.92
N CYS A 148 12.06 -38.94 -0.65
CA CYS A 148 12.24 -37.56 -0.16
C CYS A 148 11.69 -36.53 -1.16
N SER A 149 11.86 -36.75 -2.46
CA SER A 149 11.34 -35.86 -3.51
C SER A 149 9.81 -35.84 -3.53
N VAL A 150 9.17 -37.00 -3.40
CA VAL A 150 7.69 -37.09 -3.32
C VAL A 150 7.18 -36.41 -2.05
N MET A 151 7.83 -36.65 -0.90
CA MET A 151 7.47 -36.00 0.37
C MET A 151 7.61 -34.48 0.29
N PHE A 152 8.68 -33.98 -0.33
CA PHE A 152 8.89 -32.55 -0.55
C PHE A 152 7.81 -31.96 -1.47
N ALA A 153 7.45 -32.64 -2.55
CA ALA A 153 6.40 -32.17 -3.47
C ALA A 153 5.03 -32.05 -2.77
N ILE A 154 4.62 -33.07 -2.01
CA ILE A 154 3.37 -33.05 -1.24
C ILE A 154 3.38 -31.91 -0.22
N PHE A 155 4.49 -31.75 0.51
CA PHE A 155 4.66 -30.65 1.46
C PHE A 155 4.52 -29.28 0.78
N ASN A 156 5.17 -29.05 -0.37
CA ASN A 156 5.11 -27.76 -1.07
C ASN A 156 3.69 -27.41 -1.54
N VAL A 157 2.92 -28.39 -2.01
CA VAL A 157 1.52 -28.17 -2.41
C VAL A 157 0.67 -27.77 -1.21
N ILE A 158 0.80 -28.48 -0.09
CA ILE A 158 0.07 -28.16 1.15
C ILE A 158 0.50 -26.78 1.67
N TRP A 159 1.81 -26.56 1.79
CA TRP A 159 2.36 -25.31 2.32
C TRP A 159 1.98 -24.11 1.46
N SER A 160 2.08 -24.20 0.13
CA SER A 160 1.70 -23.09 -0.78
C SER A 160 0.22 -22.76 -0.70
N THR A 161 -0.64 -23.78 -0.58
CA THR A 161 -2.09 -23.58 -0.41
C THR A 161 -2.38 -22.88 0.93
N LEU A 162 -1.80 -23.36 2.03
CA LEU A 162 -1.95 -22.73 3.34
C LEU A 162 -1.40 -21.30 3.36
N PHE A 163 -0.25 -21.06 2.72
CA PHE A 163 0.37 -19.74 2.60
C PHE A 163 -0.57 -18.73 1.92
N LEU A 164 -1.17 -19.12 0.80
CA LEU A 164 -2.09 -18.24 0.06
C LEU A 164 -3.37 -17.97 0.84
N GLU A 165 -3.97 -18.98 1.45
CA GLU A 165 -5.20 -18.82 2.25
C GLU A 165 -4.96 -17.97 3.50
N GLU A 166 -3.84 -18.17 4.17
CA GLU A 166 -3.45 -17.37 5.32
C GLU A 166 -3.20 -15.91 4.93
N TRP A 167 -2.51 -15.67 3.80
CA TRP A 167 -2.32 -14.31 3.29
C TRP A 167 -3.64 -13.65 2.93
N LYS A 168 -4.58 -14.35 2.29
CA LYS A 168 -5.92 -13.78 2.00
C LYS A 168 -6.61 -13.31 3.27
N ARG A 169 -6.58 -14.12 4.34
CA ARG A 169 -7.16 -13.77 5.63
C ARG A 169 -6.45 -12.56 6.26
N ARG A 170 -5.12 -12.58 6.31
CA ARG A 170 -4.30 -11.50 6.89
C ARG A 170 -4.44 -10.20 6.11
N GLY A 171 -4.47 -10.28 4.78
CA GLY A 171 -4.67 -9.16 3.87
C GLY A 171 -6.04 -8.51 4.06
N ALA A 172 -7.10 -9.31 4.25
CA ALA A 172 -8.43 -8.80 4.56
C ALA A 172 -8.47 -8.12 5.94
N GLU A 173 -7.80 -8.67 6.96
CA GLU A 173 -7.66 -8.05 8.28
C GLU A 173 -6.99 -6.67 8.18
N PHE A 174 -5.89 -6.55 7.43
CA PHE A 174 -5.22 -5.27 7.20
C PHE A 174 -6.07 -4.30 6.39
N ALA A 175 -6.73 -4.76 5.32
CA ALA A 175 -7.61 -3.91 4.51
C ALA A 175 -8.79 -3.36 5.33
N TYR A 176 -9.38 -4.18 6.21
CA TYR A 176 -10.41 -3.75 7.15
C TYR A 176 -9.86 -2.72 8.15
N LYS A 177 -8.73 -3.03 8.78
CA LYS A 177 -8.10 -2.15 9.78
C LYS A 177 -7.75 -0.77 9.21
N TRP A 178 -7.28 -0.72 7.97
CA TRP A 178 -6.90 0.51 7.30
C TRP A 178 -8.03 1.16 6.48
N GLY A 179 -9.28 0.69 6.65
CA GLY A 179 -10.45 1.31 6.02
C GLY A 179 -10.50 1.23 4.49
N THR A 180 -9.72 0.33 3.88
CA THR A 180 -9.68 0.14 2.42
C THR A 180 -10.52 -1.02 1.91
N LEU A 181 -11.19 -1.75 2.81
CA LEU A 181 -12.03 -2.88 2.44
C LEU A 181 -13.26 -2.45 1.62
N ASP A 182 -13.87 -1.33 1.99
CA ASP A 182 -15.11 -0.82 1.38
C ASP A 182 -14.86 0.28 0.34
N THR A 183 -13.60 0.53 -0.04
CA THR A 183 -13.31 1.54 -1.06
C THR A 183 -13.94 1.07 -2.38
N PRO A 184 -14.75 1.91 -3.06
CA PRO A 184 -15.35 1.53 -4.33
C PRO A 184 -14.29 1.00 -5.27
N THR A 185 -14.52 -0.16 -5.88
CA THR A 185 -13.63 -0.74 -6.90
C THR A 185 -13.28 0.35 -7.93
N GLU A 186 -12.03 0.39 -8.42
CA GLU A 186 -11.50 1.39 -9.37
C GLU A 186 -12.46 1.68 -10.56
N SER A 187 -13.40 0.80 -10.87
CA SER A 187 -14.49 1.00 -11.84
C SER A 187 -15.49 2.13 -11.53
N ILE A 188 -15.60 2.59 -10.28
CA ILE A 188 -16.48 3.71 -9.85
C ILE A 188 -15.67 5.01 -9.68
N GLU A 189 -14.33 4.91 -9.67
CA GLU A 189 -13.46 6.07 -9.57
C GLU A 189 -13.54 6.91 -10.86
N GLU A 190 -13.53 8.23 -10.72
CA GLU A 190 -13.57 9.12 -11.88
C GLU A 190 -12.41 8.80 -12.83
N PRO A 191 -12.66 8.76 -14.15
CA PRO A 191 -11.63 8.45 -15.12
C PRO A 191 -10.47 9.43 -14.93
N ARG A 192 -9.24 8.89 -14.93
CA ARG A 192 -8.03 9.70 -14.79
C ARG A 192 -8.11 10.88 -15.75
N PRO A 193 -7.71 12.10 -15.34
CA PRO A 193 -7.89 13.31 -16.15
C PRO A 193 -7.33 13.25 -17.58
N GLN A 194 -6.41 12.32 -17.86
CA GLN A 194 -5.78 12.12 -19.17
C GLN A 194 -6.51 11.09 -20.06
N PHE A 195 -7.51 10.38 -19.53
CA PHE A 195 -8.30 9.42 -20.29
C PHE A 195 -9.28 10.19 -21.19
N ARG A 196 -9.09 10.07 -22.52
CA ARG A 196 -9.96 10.66 -23.55
C ARG A 196 -11.04 9.68 -23.99
#